data_AF-A0A965L8Y6-F1
#
_entry.id   AF-A0A965L8Y6-F1
#
_cell.length_a   1.000
_cell.length_b   1.000
_cell.length_c   1.000
_cell.angle_alpha   90.00
_cell.angle_beta   90.00
_cell.angle_gamma   90.00
#
_symmetry.space_group_name_H-M   'P 1'
#
loop_
_entity.id
_entity.type
_entity.pdbx_description
1 polymer ?
#
loop_
_entity_poly.entity_id
_entity_poly.type
_entity_poly.pdbx_seq_one_letter_code
_entity_poly.pdbx_strand_id
1 'polypeptide(L)'
;MDELQLFADQLNTPSGLALRDAGAIMMRRLEQRGQSLADLTDGQLVDLLHSAFLEAATPVFAHIDPAALEREVDAMFASIRMEIAATAPTTERVN
;
A
#
# COMPACT_ATOMS: atom_id res chain seq x y z
N MET A 1 -6.58 9.30 -25.02
CA MET A 1 -6.53 9.69 -23.60
C MET A 1 -5.09 9.62 -23.19
N ASP A 2 -4.56 10.67 -22.58
CA ASP A 2 -3.20 10.67 -22.04
C ASP A 2 -3.16 9.82 -20.76
N GLU A 3 -2.10 9.00 -20.61
CA GLU A 3 -1.90 8.14 -19.44
C GLU A 3 -1.90 8.92 -18.12
N LEU A 4 -1.41 10.17 -18.15
CA LEU A 4 -1.44 11.09 -17.02
C LEU A 4 -2.86 11.46 -16.60
N GLN A 5 -3.78 11.63 -17.55
CA GLN A 5 -5.18 11.93 -17.24
C GLN A 5 -5.86 10.71 -16.61
N LEU A 6 -5.62 9.52 -17.14
CA LEU A 6 -6.15 8.27 -16.58
C LEU A 6 -5.66 8.06 -15.14
N PHE A 7 -4.39 8.32 -14.88
CA PHE A 7 -3.82 8.24 -13.54
C PHE A 7 -4.44 9.27 -12.58
N ALA A 8 -4.60 10.52 -13.02
CA ALA A 8 -5.26 11.55 -12.23
C ALA A 8 -6.72 11.19 -11.90
N ASP A 9 -7.44 10.61 -12.84
CA ASP A 9 -8.82 10.16 -12.65
C ASP A 9 -8.88 9.01 -11.64
N GLN A 10 -7.93 8.07 -11.69
CA GLN A 10 -7.81 6.99 -10.70
C GLN A 10 -7.52 7.51 -9.29
N LEU A 11 -6.68 8.55 -9.15
CA LEU A 11 -6.41 9.18 -7.86
C LEU A 11 -7.65 9.88 -7.25
N ASN A 12 -8.64 10.24 -8.06
CA ASN A 12 -9.90 10.83 -7.59
C ASN A 12 -10.96 9.79 -7.19
N THR A 13 -10.70 8.50 -7.39
CA THR A 13 -11.58 7.43 -6.90
C THR A 13 -11.44 7.26 -5.38
N PRO A 14 -12.41 6.64 -4.69
CA PRO A 14 -12.29 6.32 -3.27
C PRO A 14 -10.96 5.60 -2.92
N SER A 15 -10.55 4.62 -3.73
CA SER A 15 -9.28 3.92 -3.53
C SER A 15 -8.07 4.81 -3.76
N GLY A 16 -8.14 5.72 -4.74
CA GLY A 16 -7.09 6.71 -5.00
C GLY A 16 -6.92 7.72 -3.86
N LEU A 17 -8.02 8.18 -3.27
CA LEU A 17 -8.00 9.04 -2.08
C LEU A 17 -7.40 8.32 -0.88
N ALA A 18 -7.84 7.08 -0.62
CA ALA A 18 -7.27 6.25 0.43
C ALA A 18 -5.76 6.01 0.22
N LEU A 19 -5.31 5.79 -1.02
CA LEU A 19 -3.89 5.63 -1.34
C LEU A 19 -3.08 6.90 -1.07
N ARG A 20 -3.61 8.07 -1.45
CA ARG A 20 -2.95 9.35 -1.18
C ARG A 20 -2.79 9.60 0.32
N ASP A 21 -3.85 9.38 1.08
CA ASP A 21 -3.85 9.60 2.53
C ASP A 21 -2.97 8.55 3.25
N ALA A 22 -2.94 7.31 2.75
CA ALA A 22 -2.01 6.28 3.20
C ALA A 22 -0.55 6.74 3.08
N GLY A 23 -0.16 7.34 1.94
CA GLY A 23 1.18 7.88 1.74
C GLY A 23 1.57 8.92 2.81
N ALA A 24 0.66 9.84 3.15
CA ALA A 24 0.89 10.81 4.22
C ALA A 24 1.03 10.15 5.61
N ILE A 25 0.21 9.13 5.90
CA ILE A 25 0.28 8.36 7.14
C ILE A 25 1.61 7.61 7.25
N MET A 26 2.09 7.00 6.17
CA MET A 26 3.39 6.31 6.12
C MET A 26 4.53 7.27 6.45
N MET A 27 4.59 8.42 5.78
CA MET A 27 5.65 9.41 5.99
C MET A 27 5.67 9.91 7.43
N ARG A 28 4.50 10.23 8.00
CA ARG A 28 4.39 10.63 9.42
C ARG A 28 4.92 9.54 10.36
N ARG A 29 4.58 8.26 10.11
CA ARG A 29 5.04 7.14 10.94
C ARG A 29 6.55 6.93 10.83
N LEU A 30 7.13 7.13 9.65
CA LEU A 30 8.57 7.05 9.41
C LEU A 30 9.33 8.16 10.14
N GLU A 31 8.84 9.40 10.03
CA GLU A 31 9.37 10.56 10.75
C GLU A 31 9.37 10.33 12.26
N GLN A 32 8.25 9.83 12.82
CA GLN A 32 8.13 9.51 14.25
C GLN A 32 9.10 8.42 14.72
N ARG A 33 9.52 7.53 13.82
CA ARG A 33 10.48 6.46 14.11
C ARG A 33 11.93 6.87 13.81
N GLY A 34 12.15 8.05 13.23
CA GLY A 34 13.47 8.47 12.75
C GLY A 34 13.99 7.60 11.61
N GLN A 35 13.10 7.01 10.81
CA GLN A 35 13.43 6.13 9.69
C GLN A 35 13.10 6.82 8.36
N SER A 36 13.77 6.42 7.29
CA SER A 36 13.44 6.76 5.91
C SER A 36 12.88 5.55 5.18
N LEU A 37 12.29 5.77 4.00
CA LEU A 37 11.85 4.66 3.13
C LEU A 37 13.00 3.74 2.74
N ALA A 38 14.21 4.27 2.59
CA ALA A 38 15.40 3.49 2.21
C ALA A 38 15.87 2.52 3.30
N ASP A 39 15.41 2.71 4.55
CA ASP A 39 15.74 1.84 5.67
C ASP A 39 14.81 0.62 5.78
N LEU A 40 13.79 0.52 4.92
CA LEU A 40 12.81 -0.56 4.93
C LEU A 40 13.18 -1.63 3.92
N THR A 41 13.00 -2.90 4.29
CA THR A 41 12.88 -3.98 3.32
C THR A 41 11.55 -3.90 2.57
N ASP A 42 11.45 -4.55 1.41
CA ASP A 42 10.18 -4.60 0.64
C ASP A 42 9.02 -5.12 1.49
N GLY A 43 9.25 -6.14 2.33
CA GLY A 43 8.22 -6.65 3.25
C GLY A 43 7.79 -5.61 4.27
N GLN A 44 8.74 -4.89 4.88
CA GLN A 44 8.44 -3.82 5.83
C GLN A 44 7.72 -2.64 5.17
N LEU A 45 8.08 -2.30 3.94
CA LEU A 45 7.41 -1.26 3.15
C LEU A 45 5.96 -1.65 2.86
N VAL A 46 5.72 -2.89 2.45
CA VAL A 46 4.38 -3.40 2.14
C VAL A 46 3.51 -3.46 3.39
N ASP A 47 4.05 -3.88 4.53
CA ASP A 47 3.31 -3.89 5.80
C ASP A 47 2.99 -2.48 6.31
N LEU A 48 3.93 -1.54 6.12
CA LEU A 48 3.71 -0.13 6.43
C LEU A 48 2.61 0.45 5.54
N LEU A 49 2.63 0.17 4.24
CA LEU A 49 1.62 0.60 3.29
C LEU A 49 0.26 -0.04 3.59
N HIS A 50 0.22 -1.34 3.89
CA HIS A 50 -0.99 -2.07 4.23
C HIS A 50 -1.73 -1.43 5.41
N SER A 51 -1.02 -1.26 6.52
CA SER A 51 -1.60 -0.68 7.74
C SER A 51 -1.95 0.79 7.60
N ALA A 52 -1.25 1.55 6.75
CA ALA A 52 -1.59 2.94 6.46
C ALA A 52 -2.81 3.04 5.53
N PHE A 53 -2.91 2.16 4.55
CA PHE A 53 -4.04 2.09 3.63
C PHE A 53 -5.32 1.70 4.35
N LEU A 54 -5.29 0.72 5.24
CA LEU A 54 -6.48 0.34 6.01
C LEU A 54 -6.98 1.50 6.90
N GLU A 55 -6.06 2.23 7.56
CA GLU A 55 -6.39 3.43 8.34
C GLU A 55 -7.04 4.50 7.45
N ALA A 56 -6.48 4.77 6.27
CA ALA A 56 -7.00 5.74 5.32
C ALA A 56 -8.32 5.33 4.63
N ALA A 57 -8.49 4.03 4.37
CA ALA A 57 -9.67 3.48 3.71
C ALA A 57 -10.89 3.49 4.63
N THR A 58 -10.71 3.29 5.93
CA THR A 58 -11.80 3.24 6.92
C THR A 58 -12.77 4.42 6.83
N PRO A 59 -12.33 5.70 6.86
CA PRO A 59 -13.24 6.84 6.73
C PRO A 59 -13.81 6.99 5.31
N VAL A 60 -13.09 6.58 4.28
CA VAL A 60 -13.54 6.67 2.87
C VAL A 60 -14.66 5.67 2.58
N PHE A 61 -14.56 4.47 3.15
CA PHE A 61 -15.49 3.37 2.97
C PHE A 61 -16.35 3.14 4.22
N ALA A 62 -16.70 4.21 4.95
CA ALA A 62 -17.48 4.13 6.20
C ALA A 62 -18.88 3.48 6.06
N HIS A 63 -19.35 3.29 4.83
CA HIS A 63 -20.61 2.59 4.51
C HIS A 63 -20.44 1.07 4.35
N ILE A 64 -19.21 0.57 4.32
CA ILE A 64 -18.86 -0.84 4.23
C ILE A 64 -18.65 -1.38 5.66
N ASP A 65 -19.05 -2.63 5.88
CA ASP A 65 -18.72 -3.33 7.12
C ASP A 65 -17.20 -3.36 7.35
N PRO A 66 -16.70 -2.94 8.53
CA PRO A 66 -15.25 -2.86 8.78
C PRO A 66 -14.50 -4.17 8.56
N ALA A 67 -15.11 -5.31 8.94
CA ALA A 67 -14.49 -6.62 8.77
C ALA A 67 -14.52 -7.09 7.30
N ALA A 68 -15.51 -6.67 6.51
CA ALA A 68 -15.48 -6.83 5.07
C ALA A 68 -14.39 -5.99 4.42
N LEU A 69 -14.26 -4.71 4.79
CA LEU A 69 -13.22 -3.82 4.27
C LEU A 69 -11.82 -4.35 4.58
N GLU A 70 -11.56 -4.76 5.83
CA GLU A 70 -10.29 -5.32 6.26
C GLU A 70 -9.91 -6.56 5.42
N ARG A 71 -10.86 -7.49 5.21
CA ARG A 71 -10.61 -8.69 4.40
C ARG A 71 -10.29 -8.39 2.94
N GLU A 72 -10.98 -7.42 2.33
CA GLU A 72 -10.70 -7.01 0.94
C GLU A 72 -9.32 -6.37 0.82
N VAL A 73 -8.96 -5.52 1.79
CA VAL A 73 -7.63 -4.90 1.84
C VAL A 73 -6.55 -5.97 2.06
N ASP A 74 -6.77 -6.92 2.98
CA ASP A 74 -5.85 -8.04 3.21
C ASP A 74 -5.63 -8.87 1.94
N ALA A 75 -6.70 -9.19 1.20
CA ALA A 75 -6.62 -9.96 -0.03
C ALA A 75 -5.84 -9.23 -1.13
N MET A 76 -6.06 -7.92 -1.26
CA MET A 76 -5.31 -7.06 -2.19
C MET A 76 -3.80 -7.08 -1.84
N PHE A 77 -3.45 -6.89 -0.57
CA PHE A 77 -2.05 -6.87 -0.15
C PHE A 77 -1.38 -8.24 -0.15
N ALA A 78 -2.14 -9.33 0.03
CA ALA A 78 -1.62 -10.68 -0.19
C ALA A 78 -1.13 -10.87 -1.62
N SER A 79 -1.89 -10.36 -2.60
CA SER A 79 -1.51 -10.43 -4.02
C SER A 79 -0.24 -9.62 -4.31
N ILE A 80 -0.14 -8.40 -3.77
CA ILE A 80 1.06 -7.55 -3.89
C ILE A 80 2.30 -8.25 -3.28
N ARG A 81 2.17 -8.84 -2.08
CA ARG A 81 3.27 -9.58 -1.45
C ARG A 81 3.73 -10.76 -2.31
N MET A 82 2.79 -11.48 -2.94
CA MET A 82 3.12 -12.58 -3.84
C MET A 82 3.88 -12.10 -5.09
N GLU A 83 3.46 -10.99 -5.70
CA GLU A 83 4.14 -10.40 -6.86
C GLU A 83 5.56 -9.94 -6.53
N ILE A 84 5.75 -9.30 -5.36
CA ILE A 84 7.08 -8.91 -4.87
C ILE A 84 7.95 -10.14 -4.64
N ALA A 85 7.41 -11.18 -4.01
CA ALA A 85 8.16 -12.43 -3.77
C ALA A 85 8.54 -13.13 -5.08
N ALA A 86 7.68 -13.08 -6.10
CA ALA A 86 7.93 -13.67 -7.41
C ALA A 86 8.96 -12.89 -8.25
N THR A 87 9.13 -11.59 -8.00
CA THR A 87 10.06 -10.71 -8.71
C THR A 87 11.38 -10.49 -7.98
N ALA A 88 11.48 -10.91 -6.71
CA ALA A 88 12.74 -10.94 -5.97
C ALA A 88 13.74 -11.85 -6.71
N PRO A 89 14.97 -11.36 -7.00
CA PRO A 89 15.94 -12.15 -7.75
C PRO A 89 16.25 -13.44 -6.98
N THR A 90 15.87 -14.58 -7.56
CA THR A 90 16.39 -15.88 -7.17
C THR A 90 17.90 -15.78 -7.31
N THR A 91 18.59 -15.62 -6.19
CA THR A 91 20.04 -15.73 -6.16
C THR A 91 20.33 -17.21 -6.42
N GLU A 92 20.38 -17.56 -7.70
CA GLU A 92 20.89 -18.84 -8.16
C GLU A 92 22.37 -18.87 -7.75
N ARG A 93 22.63 -19.47 -6.58
CA ARG A 93 23.97 -19.90 -6.19
C ARG A 93 24.39 -20.99 -7.17
N VAL A 94 24.93 -20.57 -8.31
CA VAL A 94 25.77 -21.42 -9.14
C VAL A 94 27.08 -21.58 -8.37
N ASN A 95 27.22 -22.71 -7.68
CA ASN A 95 28.50 -23.22 -7.21
C ASN A 95 29.32 -23.72 -8.39
#